data_AF-A0A2D4QWU5-F1
#
_entry.id   AF-A0A2D4QWU5-F1
#
_cell.length_a   1.000
_cell.length_b   1.000
_cell.length_c   1.000
_cell.angle_alpha   90.00
_cell.angle_beta   90.00
_cell.angle_gamma   90.00
#
_symmetry.space_group_name_H-M   'P 1'
#
loop_
_entity.id
_entity.type
_entity.pdbx_description
1 polymer ?
#
loop_
_entity_poly.entity_id
_entity_poly.type
_entity_poly.pdbx_seq_one_letter_code
_entity_poly.pdbx_strand_id
1 'polypeptide(L)'
;MLRLYLMLFIIGSLSVAGYSAYTYYITTQETIRVLAGNNAKLEIAVATNEEALTSLKENYAAVMEENNKINKAYADIRKQNSRLSSKLADMDLGLLAVEKTDSIERAINRGTVNAGRCFEILSGAELTEDEINATDAKQFNKECPWLWPGPNPDGVQSATADAAGNNG
;
A
#
# COMPACT_ATOMS: atom_id res chain seq x y z
N MET A 1 -41.36 30.47 85.79
CA MET A 1 -40.09 30.46 85.04
C MET A 1 -39.62 29.06 84.68
N LEU A 2 -39.42 28.12 85.63
CA LEU A 2 -38.90 26.76 85.37
C LEU A 2 -39.68 25.93 84.32
N ARG A 3 -41.02 25.96 84.35
CA ARG A 3 -41.87 25.23 83.38
C ARG A 3 -41.74 25.72 81.94
N LEU A 4 -41.49 27.02 81.75
CA LEU A 4 -41.28 27.61 80.43
C LEU A 4 -39.93 27.17 79.85
N TYR A 5 -38.88 27.16 80.68
CA TYR A 5 -37.56 26.64 80.28
C TYR A 5 -37.59 25.15 79.93
N LEU A 6 -38.36 24.34 80.66
CA LEU A 6 -38.52 22.92 80.36
C LEU A 6 -39.21 22.67 79.01
N MET A 7 -40.25 23.44 78.67
CA MET A 7 -40.89 23.34 77.36
C MET A 7 -39.96 23.81 76.22
N LEU A 8 -39.23 24.90 76.41
CA LEU A 8 -38.26 25.38 75.42
C LEU A 8 -37.12 24.38 75.20
N PHE A 9 -36.67 23.70 76.26
CA PHE A 9 -35.65 22.66 76.15
C PHE A 9 -36.12 21.44 75.36
N ILE A 10 -37.38 21.01 75.55
CA ILE A 10 -37.97 19.87 74.82
C ILE A 10 -38.21 20.22 73.35
N ILE A 11 -38.70 21.42 73.05
CA ILE A 11 -38.89 21.88 71.66
C ILE A 11 -37.54 22.05 70.97
N GLY A 12 -36.55 22.59 71.68
CA GLY A 12 -35.17 22.70 71.22
C GLY A 12 -34.56 21.33 70.89
N SER A 13 -34.68 20.34 71.77
CA SER A 13 -34.10 19.01 71.55
C SER A 13 -34.76 18.27 70.37
N LEU A 14 -36.08 18.38 70.21
CA LEU A 14 -36.81 17.80 69.07
C LEU A 14 -36.42 18.44 67.74
N SER A 15 -36.22 19.76 67.72
CA SER A 15 -35.79 20.48 66.51
C SER A 15 -34.38 20.08 66.06
N VAL A 16 -33.46 19.87 67.01
CA VAL A 16 -32.09 19.39 66.73
C VAL A 16 -32.11 17.95 66.21
N ALA A 17 -32.92 17.07 66.83
CA ALA A 17 -33.07 15.69 66.38
C ALA A 17 -33.66 15.61 64.96
N GLY A 18 -34.72 16.37 64.66
CA GLY A 18 -35.33 16.43 63.33
C GLY A 18 -34.38 16.96 62.25
N TYR A 19 -33.61 18.00 62.56
CA TYR A 19 -32.61 18.55 61.64
C TYR A 19 -31.49 17.55 61.34
N SER A 20 -30.96 16.86 62.36
CA SER A 20 -29.90 15.86 62.18
C SER A 20 -30.34 14.67 61.31
N ALA A 21 -31.57 14.19 61.48
CA ALA A 21 -32.14 13.10 60.68
C ALA A 21 -32.35 13.53 59.21
N TYR A 22 -32.82 14.76 59.00
CA TYR A 22 -33.01 15.31 57.66
C TYR A 22 -31.68 15.47 56.91
N THR A 23 -30.67 16.05 57.55
CA THR A 23 -29.34 16.23 56.94
C THR A 23 -28.69 14.88 56.62
N TYR A 24 -28.86 13.87 57.48
CA TYR A 24 -28.34 12.52 57.27
C TYR A 24 -28.98 11.82 56.06
N TYR A 25 -30.29 11.97 55.89
CA TYR A 25 -31.00 11.37 54.75
C TYR A 25 -30.56 12.00 53.42
N ILE A 26 -30.42 13.32 53.37
CA ILE A 26 -29.96 14.03 52.16
C ILE A 26 -28.52 13.65 51.81
N THR A 27 -27.61 13.70 52.79
CA THR A 27 -26.21 13.32 52.56
C THR A 27 -26.06 11.85 52.13
N THR A 28 -26.91 10.95 52.65
CA THR A 28 -26.91 9.54 52.24
C THR A 28 -27.36 9.37 50.78
N GLN A 29 -28.38 10.10 50.32
CA GLN A 29 -28.79 10.04 48.92
C GLN A 29 -27.76 10.65 47.97
N GLU A 30 -27.12 11.76 48.36
CA GLU A 30 -26.05 12.37 47.58
C GLU A 30 -24.84 11.46 47.46
N THR A 31 -24.43 10.81 48.55
CA THR A 31 -23.32 9.86 48.52
C THR A 31 -23.63 8.64 47.66
N ILE A 32 -24.83 8.06 47.77
CA ILE A 32 -25.26 6.95 46.89
C ILE A 32 -25.22 7.38 45.42
N ARG A 33 -25.71 8.59 45.11
CA ARG A 33 -25.70 9.14 43.75
C ARG A 33 -24.28 9.33 43.21
N VAL A 34 -23.38 9.86 44.03
CA VAL A 34 -21.96 10.06 43.66
C VAL A 34 -21.27 8.72 43.46
N LEU A 35 -21.46 7.75 44.36
CA LEU A 35 -20.87 6.42 44.23
C LEU A 35 -21.41 5.68 43.00
N ALA A 36 -22.71 5.77 42.72
CA ALA A 36 -23.30 5.22 41.49
C ALA A 36 -22.72 5.87 40.22
N GLY A 37 -22.55 7.19 40.22
CA GLY A 37 -21.93 7.92 39.11
C GLY A 37 -20.46 7.54 38.89
N ASN A 38 -19.70 7.34 39.99
CA ASN A 38 -18.29 6.93 39.92
C ASN A 38 -18.15 5.49 39.43
N ASN A 39 -18.99 4.56 39.91
CA ASN A 39 -18.99 3.18 39.41
C ASN A 39 -19.36 3.10 37.93
N ALA A 40 -20.38 3.85 37.48
CA ALA A 40 -20.73 3.93 36.07
C ALA A 40 -19.58 4.49 35.21
N LYS A 41 -18.87 5.52 35.71
CA LYS A 41 -17.70 6.07 35.03
C LYS A 41 -16.54 5.06 34.97
N LEU A 42 -16.37 4.24 36.02
CA LEU A 42 -15.36 3.19 36.07
C LEU A 42 -15.68 2.06 35.09
N GLU A 43 -16.94 1.60 35.02
CA GLU A 43 -17.38 0.60 34.04
C GLU A 43 -17.18 1.09 32.60
N ILE A 44 -17.57 2.33 32.31
CA ILE A 44 -17.34 2.93 30.97
C ILE A 44 -15.84 2.97 30.66
N ALA A 45 -15.00 3.42 31.61
CA ALA A 45 -13.56 3.46 31.42
C ALA A 45 -12.96 2.06 31.21
N VAL A 46 -13.42 1.03 31.94
CA VAL A 46 -12.97 -0.35 31.75
C VAL A 46 -13.40 -0.88 30.39
N ALA A 47 -14.66 -0.68 29.98
CA ALA A 47 -15.16 -1.10 28.68
C ALA A 47 -14.39 -0.44 27.52
N THR A 48 -14.10 0.87 27.61
CA THR A 48 -13.28 1.56 26.61
C THR A 48 -11.85 1.04 26.57
N ASN A 49 -11.26 0.67 27.72
CA ASN A 49 -9.93 0.07 27.76
C ASN A 49 -9.91 -1.36 27.19
N GLU A 50 -10.95 -2.17 27.42
CA GLU A 50 -11.09 -3.51 26.83
C GLU A 50 -11.25 -3.46 25.31
N GLU A 51 -12.05 -2.51 24.80
CA GLU A 51 -12.20 -2.26 23.36
C GLU A 51 -10.87 -1.80 22.74
N ALA A 52 -10.18 -0.85 23.38
CA ALA A 52 -8.86 -0.40 22.95
C ALA A 52 -7.82 -1.54 22.99
N LEU A 53 -7.84 -2.41 24.01
CA LEU A 53 -6.97 -3.58 24.09
C LEU A 53 -7.25 -4.60 22.99
N THR A 54 -8.52 -4.79 22.62
CA THR A 54 -8.92 -5.67 21.52
C THR A 54 -8.40 -5.13 20.19
N SER A 55 -8.62 -3.84 19.93
CA SER A 55 -8.07 -3.16 18.77
C SER A 55 -6.53 -3.20 18.75
N LEU A 56 -5.86 -3.01 19.88
CA LEU A 56 -4.40 -3.12 19.98
C LEU A 56 -3.90 -4.53 19.66
N LYS A 57 -4.59 -5.58 20.11
CA LYS A 57 -4.21 -6.97 19.82
C LYS A 57 -4.32 -7.28 18.32
N GLU A 58 -5.36 -6.80 17.67
CA GLU A 58 -5.55 -6.95 16.21
C GLU A 58 -4.45 -6.20 15.44
N ASN A 59 -4.17 -4.95 15.83
CA ASN A 59 -3.09 -4.16 15.24
C ASN A 59 -1.72 -4.82 15.47
N TYR A 60 -1.47 -5.43 16.63
CA TYR A 60 -0.23 -6.17 16.91
C TYR A 60 -0.07 -7.39 15.99
N ALA A 61 -1.14 -8.14 15.73
CA ALA A 61 -1.11 -9.27 14.81
C ALA A 61 -0.77 -8.81 13.38
N ALA A 62 -1.39 -7.72 12.91
CA ALA A 62 -1.09 -7.11 11.61
C ALA A 62 0.38 -6.63 11.54
N VAL A 63 0.89 -5.99 12.59
CA VAL A 63 2.29 -5.54 12.66
C VAL A 63 3.28 -6.71 12.66
N MET A 64 2.95 -7.84 13.29
CA MET A 64 3.80 -9.04 13.24
C MET A 64 3.83 -9.66 11.84
N GLU A 65 2.69 -9.74 11.17
CA GLU A 65 2.62 -10.23 9.79
C GLU A 65 3.42 -9.34 8.83
N GLU A 66 3.27 -8.02 8.98
CA GLU A 66 3.99 -7.05 8.15
C GLU A 66 5.50 -7.08 8.41
N ASN A 67 5.93 -7.21 9.67
CA ASN A 67 7.35 -7.41 9.99
C ASN A 67 7.93 -8.67 9.33
N ASN A 68 7.17 -9.78 9.29
CA ASN A 68 7.60 -11.00 8.63
C ASN A 68 7.73 -10.81 7.10
N LYS A 69 6.78 -10.10 6.47
CA LYS A 69 6.84 -9.76 5.04
C LYS A 69 8.06 -8.89 4.73
N ILE A 70 8.28 -7.85 5.54
CA ILE A 70 9.42 -6.94 5.41
C ILE A 70 10.75 -7.69 5.56
N ASN A 71 10.88 -8.55 6.57
CA ASN A 71 12.10 -9.34 6.79
C ASN A 71 12.40 -10.28 5.60
N LYS A 72 11.36 -10.92 5.03
CA LYS A 72 11.51 -11.75 3.83
C LYS A 72 11.96 -10.92 2.63
N ALA A 73 11.35 -9.76 2.40
CA ALA A 73 11.75 -8.85 1.33
C ALA A 73 13.21 -8.39 1.49
N TYR A 74 13.64 -8.02 2.70
CA TYR A 74 15.03 -7.65 2.96
C TYR A 74 16.01 -8.80 2.70
N ALA A 75 15.67 -10.03 3.06
CA ALA A 75 16.49 -11.19 2.77
C ALA A 75 16.66 -11.42 1.26
N ASP A 76 15.57 -11.27 0.50
CA ASP A 76 15.59 -11.42 -0.96
C ASP A 76 16.38 -10.29 -1.64
N ILE A 77 16.21 -9.05 -1.18
CA ILE A 77 16.99 -7.88 -1.66
C ILE A 77 18.48 -8.11 -1.42
N ARG A 78 18.89 -8.56 -0.23
CA ARG A 78 20.30 -8.86 0.07
C ARG A 78 20.86 -9.93 -0.86
N LYS A 79 20.10 -11.00 -1.14
CA LYS A 79 20.52 -12.05 -2.08
C LYS A 79 20.61 -11.55 -3.52
N GLN A 80 19.69 -10.68 -3.95
CA GLN A 80 19.74 -10.07 -5.27
C GLN A 80 20.95 -9.14 -5.39
N ASN A 81 21.21 -8.31 -4.38
CA ASN A 81 22.33 -7.40 -4.37
C ASN A 81 23.67 -8.14 -4.33
N SER A 82 23.79 -9.23 -3.56
CA SER A 82 25.01 -10.04 -3.58
C SER A 82 25.24 -10.73 -4.93
N ARG A 83 24.20 -11.25 -5.57
CA ARG A 83 24.28 -11.81 -6.94
C ARG A 83 24.65 -10.75 -7.96
N LEU A 84 24.06 -9.56 -7.87
CA LEU A 84 24.36 -8.43 -8.75
C LEU A 84 25.81 -8.00 -8.56
N SER A 85 26.24 -7.78 -7.32
CA SER A 85 27.63 -7.43 -6.99
C SER A 85 28.63 -8.49 -7.48
N SER A 86 28.33 -9.78 -7.35
CA SER A 86 29.19 -10.85 -7.88
C SER A 86 29.27 -10.80 -9.41
N LYS A 87 28.14 -10.59 -10.10
CA LYS A 87 28.13 -10.44 -11.56
C LYS A 87 28.88 -9.19 -12.05
N LEU A 88 28.80 -8.08 -11.31
CA LEU A 88 29.57 -6.86 -11.62
C LEU A 88 31.04 -6.97 -11.21
N ALA A 89 31.39 -7.78 -10.21
CA ALA A 89 32.79 -8.02 -9.86
C ALA A 89 33.49 -8.90 -10.91
N ASP A 90 32.79 -9.89 -11.45
CA ASP A 90 33.31 -10.75 -12.53
C ASP A 90 33.32 -10.04 -13.89
N MET A 91 32.48 -9.02 -14.06
CA MET A 91 32.38 -8.24 -15.29
C MET A 91 33.02 -6.88 -15.04
N ASP A 92 34.29 -6.73 -15.40
CA ASP A 92 34.95 -5.42 -15.40
C ASP A 92 34.32 -4.56 -16.49
N LEU A 93 33.13 -4.02 -16.21
CA LEU A 93 32.29 -3.26 -17.14
C LEU A 93 33.05 -2.06 -17.70
N GLY A 94 33.98 -1.48 -16.93
CA GLY A 94 34.85 -0.42 -17.39
C GLY A 94 35.82 -0.93 -18.46
N LEU A 95 36.51 -2.05 -18.20
CA LEU A 95 37.42 -2.64 -19.17
C LEU A 95 36.69 -3.21 -20.40
N LEU A 96 35.58 -3.93 -20.22
CA LEU A 96 34.77 -4.46 -21.31
C LEU A 96 34.12 -3.35 -22.17
N ALA A 97 33.71 -2.23 -21.56
CA ALA A 97 33.18 -1.10 -22.31
C ALA A 97 34.27 -0.42 -23.16
N VAL A 98 35.52 -0.41 -22.69
CA VAL A 98 36.68 0.13 -23.42
C VAL A 98 37.22 -0.86 -24.46
N GLU A 99 37.18 -2.16 -24.18
CA GLU A 99 37.68 -3.21 -25.07
C GLU A 99 36.67 -3.55 -26.19
N LYS A 100 35.36 -3.45 -25.91
CA LYS A 100 34.29 -3.78 -26.85
C LYS A 100 33.45 -2.59 -27.29
N THR A 101 34.01 -1.38 -27.22
CA THR A 101 33.36 -0.14 -27.66
C THR A 101 32.79 -0.27 -29.07
N ASP A 102 33.57 -0.79 -30.02
CA ASP A 102 33.13 -1.03 -31.41
C ASP A 102 31.93 -1.97 -31.50
N SER A 103 31.87 -3.00 -30.65
CA SER A 103 30.74 -3.94 -30.67
C SER A 103 29.47 -3.28 -30.14
N ILE A 104 29.59 -2.43 -29.13
CA ILE A 104 28.48 -1.67 -28.55
C ILE A 104 28.01 -0.62 -29.54
N GLU A 105 28.93 0.13 -30.14
CA GLU A 105 28.62 1.12 -31.17
C GLU A 105 27.91 0.49 -32.37
N ARG A 106 28.43 -0.63 -32.90
CA ARG A 106 27.76 -1.37 -33.98
C ARG A 106 26.37 -1.85 -33.59
N ALA A 107 26.19 -2.32 -32.35
CA ALA A 107 24.87 -2.75 -31.87
C ALA A 107 23.89 -1.58 -31.81
N ILE A 108 24.31 -0.43 -31.28
CA ILE A 108 23.50 0.79 -31.20
C ILE A 108 23.18 1.31 -32.61
N ASN A 109 24.18 1.48 -33.48
CA ASN A 109 23.97 1.98 -34.84
C ASN A 109 23.02 1.07 -35.63
N ARG A 110 23.19 -0.25 -35.53
CA ARG A 110 22.26 -1.20 -36.16
C ARG A 110 20.85 -1.12 -35.57
N GLY A 111 20.74 -1.01 -34.24
CA GLY A 111 19.44 -0.83 -33.57
C GLY A 111 18.73 0.44 -34.02
N THR A 112 19.45 1.56 -34.12
CA THR A 112 18.92 2.85 -34.59
C THR A 112 18.43 2.77 -36.04
N VAL A 113 19.20 2.16 -36.94
CA VAL A 113 18.79 1.96 -38.34
C VAL A 113 17.55 1.08 -38.41
N ASN A 114 17.52 -0.02 -37.66
CA ASN A 114 16.38 -0.93 -37.62
C ASN A 114 15.13 -0.25 -37.08
N ALA A 115 15.24 0.52 -35.99
CA ALA A 115 14.13 1.28 -35.43
C ALA A 115 13.64 2.36 -36.40
N GLY A 116 14.55 3.05 -37.10
CA GLY A 116 14.21 3.99 -38.17
C GLY A 116 13.40 3.31 -39.28
N ARG A 117 13.85 2.13 -39.73
CA ARG A 117 13.13 1.31 -40.71
C ARG A 117 11.73 0.93 -40.23
N CYS A 118 11.54 0.61 -38.94
CA CYS A 118 10.22 0.37 -38.36
C CYS A 118 9.30 1.60 -38.49
N PHE A 119 9.82 2.80 -38.24
CA PHE A 119 9.05 4.04 -38.39
C PHE A 119 8.66 4.32 -39.83
N GLU A 120 9.54 4.02 -40.80
CA GLU A 120 9.23 4.14 -42.23
C GLU A 120 8.09 3.21 -42.64
N ILE A 121 8.12 1.95 -42.23
CA ILE A 121 7.06 0.99 -42.57
C ILE A 121 5.74 1.42 -41.94
N LEU A 122 5.74 1.87 -40.68
CA LEU A 122 4.55 2.38 -40.00
C LEU A 122 4.00 3.67 -40.65
N SER A 123 4.84 4.45 -41.34
CA SER A 123 4.41 5.63 -42.09
C SER A 123 3.98 5.31 -43.53
N GLY A 124 4.00 4.04 -43.93
CA GLY A 124 3.50 3.56 -45.21
C GLY A 124 4.58 3.27 -46.26
N ALA A 125 5.85 3.17 -45.88
CA ALA A 125 6.91 2.75 -46.81
C ALA A 125 6.73 1.28 -47.24
N GLU A 126 7.05 1.00 -48.51
CA GLU A 126 7.03 -0.35 -49.05
C GLU A 126 8.10 -1.24 -48.41
N LEU A 127 7.78 -2.53 -48.25
CA LEU A 127 8.69 -3.54 -47.70
C LEU A 127 9.79 -3.88 -48.71
N THR A 128 11.02 -4.07 -48.23
CA THR A 128 12.14 -4.51 -49.07
C THR A 128 12.05 -5.99 -49.40
N GLU A 129 12.76 -6.44 -50.44
CA GLU A 129 12.84 -7.87 -50.78
C GLU A 129 13.31 -8.74 -49.61
N ASP A 130 14.24 -8.24 -48.79
CA ASP A 130 14.74 -8.95 -47.61
C ASP A 130 13.67 -9.08 -46.51
N GLU A 131 12.87 -8.03 -46.31
CA GLU A 131 11.77 -8.01 -45.35
C GLU A 131 10.62 -8.93 -45.78
N ILE A 132 10.37 -9.01 -47.09
CA ILE A 132 9.35 -9.90 -47.67
C ILE A 132 9.75 -11.37 -47.53
N ASN A 133 11.04 -11.66 -47.73
CA ASN A 133 11.58 -13.01 -47.66
C ASN A 133 12.00 -13.42 -46.24
N ALA A 134 11.70 -12.61 -45.22
CA ALA A 134 12.03 -12.92 -43.84
C ALA A 134 11.26 -14.17 -43.35
N THR A 135 12.00 -15.14 -42.80
CA THR A 135 11.42 -16.41 -42.31
C THR A 135 10.88 -16.32 -40.90
N ASP A 136 11.31 -15.30 -40.14
CA ASP A 136 10.84 -15.03 -38.79
C ASP A 136 10.80 -13.52 -38.49
N ALA A 137 10.04 -13.15 -37.47
CA ALA A 137 9.84 -11.76 -37.04
C ALA A 137 11.14 -11.03 -36.63
N LYS A 138 12.15 -11.76 -36.10
CA LYS A 138 13.44 -11.16 -35.73
C LYS A 138 14.35 -10.96 -36.94
N GLN A 139 14.22 -11.81 -37.96
CA GLN A 139 14.88 -11.68 -39.25
C GLN A 139 14.27 -10.49 -40.02
N PHE A 140 12.96 -10.29 -39.94
CA PHE A 140 12.28 -9.10 -40.46
C PHE A 140 12.84 -7.84 -39.81
N ASN A 141 12.68 -7.70 -38.50
CA ASN A 141 13.29 -6.60 -37.74
C ASN A 141 13.28 -6.91 -36.24
N LYS A 142 14.46 -6.87 -35.62
CA LYS A 142 14.60 -7.17 -34.17
C LYS A 142 13.92 -6.15 -33.26
N GLU A 143 13.80 -4.90 -33.70
CA GLU A 143 13.24 -3.81 -32.91
C GLU A 143 11.71 -3.72 -33.05
N CYS A 144 11.15 -4.19 -34.18
CA CYS A 144 9.69 -4.26 -34.39
C CYS A 144 9.22 -5.63 -34.91
N PRO A 145 9.43 -6.73 -34.16
CA PRO A 145 9.02 -8.06 -34.60
C PRO A 145 7.49 -8.20 -34.75
N TRP A 146 6.70 -7.34 -34.12
CA TRP A 146 5.24 -7.35 -34.23
C TRP A 146 4.71 -6.81 -35.57
N LEU A 147 5.57 -6.17 -36.38
CA LEU A 147 5.20 -5.62 -37.69
C LEU A 147 5.34 -6.66 -38.81
N TRP A 148 5.90 -7.84 -38.51
CA TRP A 148 6.09 -8.89 -39.49
C TRP A 148 4.73 -9.48 -39.92
N PRO A 149 4.42 -9.49 -41.24
CA PRO A 149 3.13 -9.98 -41.74
C PRO A 149 2.99 -11.52 -41.71
N GLY A 150 4.04 -12.25 -41.33
CA GLY A 150 4.08 -13.70 -41.34
C GLY A 150 4.78 -14.28 -42.58
N PRO A 151 5.02 -15.60 -42.62
CA PRO A 151 5.71 -16.25 -43.72
C PRO A 151 4.83 -16.19 -44.97
N ASN A 152 5.34 -15.61 -46.05
CA ASN A 152 4.61 -15.45 -47.29
C ASN A 152 4.63 -16.77 -48.08
N PRO A 153 3.51 -17.48 -48.29
CA PRO A 153 3.49 -18.70 -49.09
C PRO A 153 3.49 -18.42 -50.61
N ASP A 154 3.01 -17.27 -51.05
CA ASP A 154 2.87 -16.92 -52.47
C ASP A 154 3.02 -15.39 -52.62
N GLY A 155 4.06 -14.95 -53.32
CA GLY A 155 4.55 -13.55 -53.38
C GLY A 155 3.62 -12.49 -53.96
N VAL A 156 2.47 -12.23 -53.33
CA VAL A 156 1.61 -11.08 -53.60
C VAL A 156 1.13 -10.51 -52.27
N GLN A 157 1.71 -9.39 -51.84
CA GLN A 157 1.11 -8.57 -50.79
C GLN A 157 -0.24 -8.07 -51.29
N SER A 158 -1.33 -8.61 -50.74
CA SER A 158 -2.64 -8.01 -50.97
C SER A 158 -2.62 -6.61 -50.37
N ALA A 159 -2.67 -5.61 -51.25
CA ALA A 159 -3.04 -4.26 -50.92
C ALA A 159 -4.47 -4.23 -50.37
N THR A 160 -4.67 -4.66 -49.12
CA THR A 160 -5.91 -4.51 -48.37
C THR A 160 -5.59 -4.45 -46.87
N ALA A 161 -4.95 -3.35 -46.46
CA ALA A 161 -5.08 -2.85 -45.10
C ALA A 161 -5.52 -1.38 -45.13
N ASP A 162 -6.38 -1.02 -46.08
CA ASP A 162 -7.24 0.14 -45.96
C ASP A 162 -8.61 -0.31 -45.45
N ALA A 163 -9.09 0.37 -44.42
CA ALA A 163 -10.44 0.32 -43.82
C ALA A 163 -10.72 -0.76 -42.74
N ALA A 164 -10.15 -0.59 -41.55
CA ALA A 164 -10.88 -0.89 -40.30
C ALA A 164 -10.29 -0.10 -39.12
N GLY A 165 -10.94 1.00 -38.71
CA GLY A 165 -10.64 1.61 -37.41
C GLY A 165 -10.83 3.11 -37.25
N ASN A 166 -11.83 3.73 -37.89
CA ASN A 166 -12.41 4.97 -37.37
C ASN A 166 -13.90 4.76 -37.11
N ASN A 167 -14.32 5.19 -35.92
CA ASN A 167 -15.68 5.30 -35.35
C ASN A 167 -16.24 4.08 -34.59
N GLY A 168 -16.17 4.17 -33.26
CA GLY A 168 -16.83 3.34 -32.26
C GLY A 168 -16.40 3.73 -30.86
#